data_AF-A0A7H0F4C6-F1
#
_entry.id   AF-A0A7H0F4C6-F1
#
_cell.length_a   1.000
_cell.length_b   1.000
_cell.length_c   1.000
_cell.angle_alpha   90.00
_cell.angle_beta   90.00
_cell.angle_gamma   90.00
#
_symmetry.space_group_name_H-M   'P 1'
#
loop_
_entity.id
_entity.type
_entity.pdbx_description
1 polymer ?
#
loop_
_entity_poly.entity_id
_entity_poly.type
_entity_poly.pdbx_seq_one_letter_code
_entity_poly.pdbx_strand_id
1 'polypeptide(L)'
;MFNFFKKKDKTSQDSASVRLIGDRTAGKTTYMASLARWPNANPESLVQAVTAIDEGGQDLISKAQNILEQGLELESTQLSSNVSDVRDCTLQITLKEKNQLLNLNVSCKDYSGEFFRDLLHQNNSQLEEYLEDCVQANGIIFLVDGSSRRKDSEYVNGLDKFLLLLDRNDITGSKKRIALVLNKCEQPDLWVNRNKPEYLASARFPQVCSRLKAWQKMGGGNIEFFTASAFGMLGTKYPEPNVNLLTRGRSGVTAVIRNPKLWRPFGLIAPIYWLCKGSRHPQLDNG
;
A
#
# COMPACT_ATOMS: atom_id res chain seq x y z
N MET A 1 31.99 28.35 32.25
CA MET A 1 31.67 28.56 30.82
C MET A 1 31.50 27.18 30.18
N PHE A 2 30.27 26.67 30.08
CA PHE A 2 29.94 25.49 29.28
C PHE A 2 28.56 25.71 28.67
N ASN A 3 28.56 26.10 27.39
CA ASN A 3 27.34 26.23 26.59
C ASN A 3 26.88 24.83 26.18
N PHE A 4 25.81 24.35 26.82
CA PHE A 4 25.03 23.22 26.32
C PHE A 4 24.17 23.70 25.14
N PHE A 5 24.73 23.64 23.92
CA PHE A 5 23.90 23.73 22.73
C PHE A 5 23.05 22.46 22.63
N LYS A 6 21.80 22.54 23.09
CA LYS A 6 20.73 21.63 22.66
C LYS A 6 20.63 21.74 21.14
N LYS A 7 21.15 20.75 20.41
CA LYS A 7 20.78 20.53 19.01
C LYS A 7 19.26 20.34 19.00
N LYS A 8 18.52 21.35 18.52
CA LYS A 8 17.12 21.16 18.12
C LYS A 8 17.19 20.23 16.91
N ASP A 9 16.78 18.98 17.07
CA ASP A 9 16.51 18.13 15.92
C ASP A 9 15.49 18.88 15.05
N LYS A 10 15.89 19.20 13.82
CA LYS A 10 14.95 19.80 12.86
C LYS A 10 13.96 18.69 12.49
N THR A 11 12.68 18.98 12.54
CA THR A 11 11.63 18.08 12.08
C THR A 11 11.02 18.69 10.82
N SER A 12 11.05 17.96 9.72
CA SER A 12 10.34 18.31 8.50
C SER A 12 9.03 17.52 8.44
N GLN A 13 8.00 18.08 7.83
CA GLN A 13 6.69 17.47 7.75
C GLN A 13 6.14 17.59 6.33
N ASP A 14 5.73 16.45 5.79
CA ASP A 14 5.02 16.35 4.52
C ASP A 14 3.68 15.66 4.78
N SER A 15 2.65 16.05 4.03
CA SER A 15 1.33 15.43 4.08
C SER A 15 0.93 14.97 2.69
N ALA A 16 0.31 13.81 2.58
CA ALA A 16 -0.30 13.31 1.36
C ALA A 16 -1.61 12.59 1.63
N SER A 17 -2.62 12.86 0.81
CA SER A 17 -3.80 12.04 0.66
C SER A 17 -3.50 10.92 -0.34
N VAL A 18 -3.63 9.68 0.10
CA VAL A 18 -3.36 8.49 -0.70
C VAL A 18 -4.61 7.62 -0.77
N ARG A 19 -4.95 7.12 -1.96
CA ARG A 19 -6.06 6.18 -2.14
C ARG A 19 -5.55 4.79 -2.45
N LEU A 20 -6.10 3.81 -1.74
CA LEU A 20 -5.72 2.41 -1.88
C LEU A 20 -6.77 1.69 -2.71
N ILE A 21 -6.45 1.43 -3.98
CA ILE A 21 -7.30 0.64 -4.88
C ILE A 21 -6.78 -0.80 -4.96
N GLY A 22 -7.67 -1.74 -5.22
CA GLY A 22 -7.34 -3.16 -5.33
C GLY A 22 -8.55 -4.05 -5.06
N ASP A 23 -8.48 -5.31 -5.46
CA ASP A 23 -9.56 -6.25 -5.20
C ASP A 23 -9.69 -6.63 -3.72
N ARG A 24 -10.78 -7.33 -3.39
CA ARG A 24 -10.99 -7.92 -2.05
C ARG A 24 -9.78 -8.76 -1.62
N THR A 25 -9.25 -9.57 -2.53
CA THR A 25 -8.13 -10.47 -2.25
C THR A 25 -6.77 -9.78 -2.24
N ALA A 26 -6.64 -8.49 -2.55
CA ALA A 26 -5.34 -7.81 -2.57
C ALA A 26 -4.72 -7.63 -1.16
N GLY A 27 -5.54 -7.72 -0.10
CA GLY A 27 -5.09 -7.57 1.28
C GLY A 27 -4.92 -6.11 1.72
N LYS A 28 -5.82 -5.22 1.26
CA LYS A 28 -5.77 -3.76 1.53
C LYS A 28 -5.86 -3.43 3.01
N THR A 29 -6.89 -3.92 3.70
CA THR A 29 -7.07 -3.72 5.14
C THR A 29 -5.92 -4.30 5.94
N THR A 30 -5.46 -5.50 5.57
CA THR A 30 -4.28 -6.14 6.20
C THR A 30 -3.02 -5.31 5.97
N TYR A 31 -2.80 -4.78 4.77
CA TYR A 31 -1.68 -3.88 4.47
C TYR A 31 -1.72 -2.65 5.38
N MET A 32 -2.87 -1.99 5.49
CA MET A 32 -3.05 -0.79 6.31
C MET A 32 -2.92 -1.07 7.80
N ALA A 33 -3.50 -2.15 8.31
CA ALA A 33 -3.36 -2.56 9.71
C ALA A 33 -1.90 -2.91 10.06
N SER A 34 -1.20 -3.60 9.16
CA SER A 34 0.23 -3.93 9.32
C SER A 34 1.11 -2.68 9.30
N LEU A 35 0.79 -1.71 8.45
CA LEU A 35 1.45 -0.41 8.39
C LEU A 35 1.22 0.36 9.69
N ALA A 36 -0.02 0.47 10.15
CA ALA A 36 -0.38 1.19 11.38
C ALA A 36 0.28 0.59 12.62
N ARG A 37 0.35 -0.74 12.69
CA ARG A 37 0.95 -1.46 13.82
C ARG A 37 2.47 -1.48 13.80
N TRP A 38 3.06 -1.56 12.61
CA TRP A 38 4.50 -1.65 12.33
C TRP A 38 5.32 -2.50 13.34
N PRO A 39 4.98 -3.79 13.51
CA PRO A 39 5.55 -4.63 14.56
C PRO A 39 6.97 -5.09 14.26
N ASN A 40 7.74 -5.34 15.33
CA ASN A 40 9.11 -5.87 15.30
C ASN A 40 10.03 -5.17 14.29
N ALA A 41 9.92 -3.84 14.22
CA ALA A 41 10.78 -3.02 13.37
C ALA A 41 12.27 -3.31 13.67
N ASN A 42 13.07 -3.43 12.63
CA ASN A 42 14.52 -3.55 12.76
C ASN A 42 15.05 -2.34 13.57
N PRO A 43 15.91 -2.52 14.59
CA PRO A 43 16.57 -1.39 15.27
C PRO A 43 17.31 -0.44 14.30
N GLU A 44 17.82 -0.98 13.20
CA GLU A 44 18.47 -0.22 12.12
C GLU A 44 17.48 0.35 11.09
N SER A 45 16.17 0.14 11.29
CA SER A 45 15.14 0.70 10.41
C SER A 45 15.18 2.22 10.47
N LEU A 46 15.01 2.83 9.29
CA LEU A 46 14.75 4.25 9.18
C LEU A 46 13.42 4.65 9.82
N VAL A 47 12.49 3.71 9.90
CA VAL A 47 11.16 3.96 10.44
C VAL A 47 11.27 3.95 11.95
N GLN A 48 11.12 5.13 12.55
CA GLN A 48 11.15 5.28 14.00
C GLN A 48 9.82 4.89 14.62
N ALA A 49 8.71 5.35 14.03
CA ALA A 49 7.37 5.11 14.54
C ALA A 49 6.33 5.25 13.43
N VAL A 50 5.22 4.54 13.61
CA VAL A 50 3.96 4.81 12.92
C VAL A 50 2.91 5.04 14.00
N THR A 51 2.23 6.18 13.95
CA THR A 51 1.23 6.57 14.96
C THR A 51 -0.06 6.98 14.29
N ALA A 52 -1.19 6.53 14.82
CA ALA A 52 -2.49 6.99 14.36
C ALA A 52 -2.76 8.44 14.79
N ILE A 53 -3.27 9.25 13.87
CA ILE A 53 -3.67 10.64 14.10
C ILE A 53 -5.17 10.73 14.41
N ASP A 54 -5.98 9.88 13.79
CA ASP A 54 -7.44 9.86 13.91
C ASP A 54 -7.99 8.51 14.38
N GLU A 55 -9.31 8.45 14.57
CA GLU A 55 -10.01 7.24 14.96
C GLU A 55 -9.87 6.11 13.94
N GLY A 56 -9.81 6.42 12.64
CA GLY A 56 -9.62 5.42 11.59
C GLY A 56 -8.25 4.74 11.71
N GLY A 57 -7.20 5.50 11.98
CA GLY A 57 -5.88 4.97 12.30
C GLY A 57 -5.89 4.11 13.58
N GLN A 58 -6.62 4.52 14.62
CA GLN A 58 -6.74 3.75 15.87
C GLN A 58 -7.50 2.43 15.67
N ASP A 59 -8.52 2.41 14.80
CA ASP A 59 -9.23 1.20 14.41
C ASP A 59 -8.29 0.22 13.70
N LEU A 60 -7.40 0.70 12.81
CA LEU A 60 -6.38 -0.15 12.18
C LEU A 60 -5.41 -0.77 13.19
N ILE A 61 -4.96 0.00 14.18
CA ILE A 61 -4.12 -0.51 15.27
C ILE A 61 -4.88 -1.58 16.06
N SER A 62 -6.14 -1.31 16.39
CA SER A 62 -7.00 -2.24 17.13
C SER A 62 -7.23 -3.54 16.37
N LYS A 63 -7.50 -3.46 15.05
CA LYS A 63 -7.59 -4.63 14.16
C LYS A 63 -6.30 -5.42 14.13
N ALA A 64 -5.15 -4.76 14.05
CA ALA A 64 -3.86 -5.44 14.09
C ALA A 64 -3.64 -6.19 15.41
N GLN A 65 -3.89 -5.55 16.55
CA GLN A 65 -3.67 -6.14 17.89
C GLN A 65 -4.67 -7.25 18.24
N ASN A 66 -5.94 -7.02 17.95
CA ASN A 66 -7.02 -7.91 18.40
C ASN A 66 -7.28 -9.06 17.43
N ILE A 67 -6.86 -8.94 16.15
CA ILE A 67 -7.15 -9.94 15.11
C ILE A 67 -5.85 -10.50 14.55
N LEU A 68 -4.99 -9.66 13.96
CA LEU A 68 -3.77 -10.16 13.30
C LEU A 68 -2.77 -10.76 14.28
N GLU A 69 -2.55 -10.15 15.45
CA GLU A 69 -1.67 -10.69 16.49
C GLU A 69 -2.22 -11.96 17.14
N GLN A 70 -3.51 -12.26 16.94
CA GLN A 70 -4.14 -13.53 17.36
C GLN A 70 -4.05 -14.61 16.27
N GLY A 71 -3.43 -14.31 15.12
CA GLY A 71 -3.36 -15.23 13.99
C GLY A 71 -4.71 -15.43 13.29
N LEU A 72 -5.62 -14.46 13.40
CA LEU A 72 -6.95 -14.49 12.80
C LEU A 72 -7.00 -13.71 11.48
N GLU A 73 -7.97 -14.04 10.63
CA GLU A 73 -8.21 -13.35 9.36
C GLU A 73 -8.98 -12.04 9.62
N LEU A 74 -8.57 -10.96 8.94
CA LEU A 74 -9.37 -9.74 8.90
C LEU A 74 -10.50 -9.88 7.89
N GLU A 75 -11.70 -9.49 8.30
CA GLU A 75 -12.84 -9.44 7.40
C GLU A 75 -12.60 -8.49 6.22
N SER A 76 -13.17 -8.83 5.08
CA SER A 76 -13.16 -7.95 3.91
C SER A 76 -13.97 -6.68 4.20
N THR A 77 -13.44 -5.53 3.77
CA THR A 77 -14.16 -4.26 3.80
C THR A 77 -15.51 -4.41 3.09
N GLN A 78 -16.59 -4.21 3.84
CA GLN A 78 -17.95 -4.29 3.31
C GLN A 78 -18.20 -3.08 2.40
N LEU A 79 -19.03 -3.28 1.37
CA LEU A 79 -19.60 -2.17 0.61
C LEU A 79 -20.46 -1.36 1.58
N SER A 80 -20.00 -0.16 1.93
CA SER A 80 -20.81 0.76 2.72
C SER A 80 -21.97 1.31 1.88
N SER A 81 -23.05 1.72 2.54
CA SER A 81 -24.17 2.39 1.89
C SER A 81 -23.80 3.77 1.33
N ASN A 82 -22.79 4.45 1.88
CA ASN A 82 -22.25 5.71 1.35
C ASN A 82 -20.72 5.72 1.41
N VAL A 83 -20.06 6.42 0.50
CA VAL A 83 -18.58 6.59 0.51
C VAL A 83 -18.11 7.42 1.69
N SER A 84 -18.94 8.33 2.20
CA SER A 84 -18.70 9.09 3.42
C SER A 84 -18.64 8.22 4.68
N ASP A 85 -19.25 7.02 4.66
CA ASP A 85 -19.21 6.07 5.77
C ASP A 85 -17.87 5.32 5.84
N VAL A 86 -17.13 5.28 4.72
CA VAL A 86 -15.74 4.78 4.71
C VAL A 86 -14.87 5.88 5.30
N ARG A 87 -14.38 5.65 6.52
CA ARG A 87 -13.56 6.64 7.22
C ARG A 87 -12.16 6.71 6.63
N ASP A 88 -11.63 7.92 6.50
CA ASP A 88 -10.20 8.12 6.32
C ASP A 88 -9.44 7.53 7.53
N CYS A 89 -8.29 6.94 7.25
CA CYS A 89 -7.36 6.45 8.25
C CYS A 89 -6.06 7.23 8.12
N THR A 90 -5.82 8.15 9.06
CA THR A 90 -4.66 9.03 9.02
C THR A 90 -3.56 8.50 9.93
N LEU A 91 -2.40 8.23 9.33
CA LEU A 91 -1.19 7.77 10.03
C LEU A 91 -0.08 8.80 9.87
N GLN A 92 0.69 9.02 10.93
CA GLN A 92 1.98 9.70 10.88
C GLN A 92 3.08 8.66 10.89
N ILE A 93 3.91 8.66 9.85
CA ILE A 93 5.12 7.84 9.73
C ILE A 93 6.32 8.73 10.01
N THR A 94 7.05 8.45 11.09
CA THR A 94 8.27 9.18 11.44
C THR A 94 9.49 8.42 10.95
N LEU A 95 10.28 9.07 10.09
CA LEU A 95 11.51 8.55 9.52
C LEU A 95 12.73 9.28 10.09
N LYS A 96 13.79 8.52 10.40
CA LYS A 96 15.10 9.04 10.76
C LYS A 96 15.87 9.35 9.49
N GLU A 97 15.93 10.61 9.10
CA GLU A 97 16.91 11.07 8.12
C GLU A 97 18.16 11.55 8.85
N LYS A 98 19.34 11.37 8.24
CA LYS A 98 20.69 11.60 8.82
C LYS A 98 20.74 12.53 10.05
N ASN A 99 20.26 13.77 9.92
CA ASN A 99 20.29 14.80 10.96
C ASN A 99 18.91 15.41 11.29
N GLN A 100 17.82 14.79 10.84
CA GLN A 100 16.46 15.33 11.00
C GLN A 100 15.41 14.22 11.04
N LEU A 101 14.29 14.49 11.71
CA LEU A 101 13.12 13.63 11.60
C LEU A 101 12.24 14.11 10.46
N LEU A 102 11.79 13.19 9.61
CA LEU A 102 10.79 13.46 8.60
C LEU A 102 9.48 12.79 9.03
N ASN A 103 8.43 13.59 9.18
CA ASN A 103 7.08 13.10 9.41
C ASN A 103 6.30 13.09 8.10
N LEU A 104 5.79 11.91 7.73
CA LEU A 104 4.86 11.75 6.61
C LEU A 104 3.45 11.53 7.20
N ASN A 105 2.56 12.49 7.02
CA ASN A 105 1.16 12.34 7.38
C ASN A 105 0.39 11.81 6.16
N VAL A 106 -0.22 10.64 6.30
CA VAL A 106 -0.84 9.93 5.19
C VAL A 106 -2.26 9.62 5.57
N SER A 107 -3.20 10.22 4.84
CA SER A 107 -4.61 9.81 4.90
C SER A 107 -4.83 8.72 3.86
N CYS A 108 -5.12 7.51 4.33
CA CYS A 108 -5.43 6.36 3.51
C CYS A 108 -6.92 6.05 3.61
N LYS A 109 -7.54 5.74 2.47
CA LYS A 109 -8.93 5.29 2.42
C LYS A 109 -9.03 3.93 1.73
N ASP A 110 -9.54 2.94 2.47
CA ASP A 110 -9.73 1.56 2.01
C ASP A 110 -11.12 1.38 1.45
N TYR A 111 -11.24 1.27 0.13
CA TYR A 111 -12.52 1.06 -0.52
C TYR A 111 -12.82 -0.42 -0.73
N SER A 112 -14.10 -0.71 -0.95
CA SER A 112 -14.54 -2.09 -1.14
C SER A 112 -13.81 -2.74 -2.33
N GLY A 113 -13.60 -4.05 -2.22
CA GLY A 113 -12.77 -4.78 -3.18
C GLY A 113 -13.43 -5.10 -4.52
N GLU A 114 -14.55 -4.46 -4.82
CA GLU A 114 -15.31 -4.56 -6.06
C GLU A 114 -14.88 -3.54 -7.11
N PHE A 115 -14.03 -2.58 -6.73
CA PHE A 115 -13.63 -1.43 -7.56
C PHE A 115 -13.47 -1.73 -9.07
N PHE A 116 -12.62 -2.67 -9.45
CA PHE A 116 -12.37 -2.97 -10.87
C PHE A 116 -13.56 -3.61 -11.58
N ARG A 117 -14.35 -4.41 -10.86
CA ARG A 117 -15.58 -4.99 -11.39
C ARG A 117 -16.66 -3.92 -11.57
N ASP A 118 -16.76 -3.01 -10.60
CA ASP A 118 -17.78 -1.95 -10.62
C ASP A 118 -17.46 -0.93 -11.71
N LEU A 119 -16.17 -0.60 -11.95
CA LEU A 119 -15.74 0.19 -13.11
C LEU A 119 -16.26 -0.35 -14.45
N LEU A 120 -16.43 -1.67 -14.56
CA LEU A 120 -16.87 -2.30 -15.80
C LEU A 120 -18.40 -2.32 -15.94
N HIS A 121 -19.09 -2.61 -14.85
CA HIS A 121 -20.47 -3.07 -14.89
C HIS A 121 -21.47 -2.18 -14.14
N GLN A 122 -21.00 -1.21 -13.35
CA GLN A 122 -21.85 -0.41 -12.49
C GLN A 122 -21.62 1.08 -12.73
N ASN A 123 -22.71 1.79 -13.00
CA ASN A 123 -22.78 3.24 -12.83
C ASN A 123 -23.59 3.46 -11.56
N ASN A 124 -22.92 3.43 -10.41
CA ASN A 124 -23.54 3.78 -9.13
C ASN A 124 -22.84 5.04 -8.59
N SER A 125 -23.59 5.85 -7.83
CA SER A 125 -23.10 7.12 -7.30
C SER A 125 -21.89 6.95 -6.36
N GLN A 126 -21.78 5.81 -5.69
CA GLN A 126 -20.68 5.51 -4.79
C GLN A 126 -19.35 5.36 -5.54
N LEU A 127 -19.36 4.70 -6.69
CA LEU A 127 -18.19 4.56 -7.53
C LEU A 127 -17.76 5.92 -8.08
N GLU A 128 -18.72 6.76 -8.49
CA GLU A 128 -18.44 8.14 -8.94
C GLU A 128 -17.80 8.99 -7.85
N GLU A 129 -18.36 9.00 -6.64
CA GLU A 129 -17.78 9.68 -5.47
C GLU A 129 -16.37 9.19 -5.16
N TYR A 130 -16.12 7.88 -5.28
CA TYR A 130 -14.78 7.34 -5.08
C TYR A 130 -13.81 7.76 -6.17
N LEU A 131 -14.25 7.77 -7.43
CA LEU A 131 -13.42 8.20 -8.54
C LEU A 131 -13.03 9.67 -8.41
N GLU A 132 -13.97 10.52 -7.98
CA GLU A 132 -13.70 11.92 -7.65
C GLU A 132 -12.67 12.04 -6.51
N ASP A 133 -12.80 11.23 -5.47
CA ASP A 133 -11.84 11.20 -4.36
C ASP A 133 -10.44 10.72 -4.80
N CYS A 134 -10.35 9.73 -5.71
CA CYS A 134 -9.09 9.32 -6.33
C CYS A 134 -8.46 10.41 -7.18
N VAL A 135 -9.29 11.15 -7.92
CA VAL A 135 -8.86 12.29 -8.73
C VAL A 135 -8.31 13.42 -7.86
N GLN A 136 -8.88 13.65 -6.68
CA GLN A 136 -8.42 14.71 -5.77
C GLN A 136 -7.18 14.33 -4.96
N ALA A 137 -6.93 13.04 -4.75
CA ALA A 137 -5.79 12.56 -3.97
C ALA A 137 -4.41 12.91 -4.57
N ASN A 138 -3.39 12.97 -3.71
CA ASN A 138 -2.01 13.22 -4.12
C ASN A 138 -1.39 12.01 -4.84
N GLY A 139 -1.85 10.81 -4.51
CA GLY A 139 -1.30 9.58 -5.06
C GLY A 139 -2.21 8.39 -4.89
N ILE A 140 -1.98 7.36 -5.70
CA ILE A 140 -2.75 6.12 -5.67
C ILE A 140 -1.80 4.97 -5.41
N ILE A 141 -2.15 4.11 -4.45
CA ILE A 141 -1.56 2.78 -4.33
C ILE A 141 -2.50 1.82 -5.04
N PHE A 142 -2.02 1.21 -6.13
CA PHE A 142 -2.68 0.09 -6.75
C PHE A 142 -2.10 -1.20 -6.17
N LEU A 143 -2.82 -1.79 -5.21
CA LEU A 143 -2.42 -3.01 -4.53
C LEU A 143 -2.96 -4.24 -5.26
N VAL A 144 -2.08 -5.17 -5.62
CA VAL A 144 -2.42 -6.45 -6.24
C VAL A 144 -1.87 -7.62 -5.44
N ASP A 145 -2.61 -8.73 -5.39
CA ASP A 145 -2.09 -9.99 -4.88
C ASP A 145 -1.08 -10.57 -5.90
N GLY A 146 0.21 -10.66 -5.57
CA GLY A 146 1.22 -11.17 -6.50
C GLY A 146 0.99 -12.62 -7.00
N SER A 147 0.11 -13.38 -6.32
CA SER A 147 -0.28 -14.74 -6.71
C SER A 147 -1.48 -14.78 -7.67
N SER A 148 -2.23 -13.68 -7.85
CA SER A 148 -3.47 -13.62 -8.64
C SER A 148 -3.28 -13.33 -10.14
N ARG A 149 -2.20 -13.85 -10.76
CA ARG A 149 -1.79 -13.54 -12.15
C ARG A 149 -2.90 -13.62 -13.20
N ARG A 150 -3.90 -14.50 -12.99
CA ARG A 150 -5.04 -14.67 -13.91
C ARG A 150 -5.97 -13.46 -13.98
N LYS A 151 -5.85 -12.52 -13.04
CA LYS A 151 -6.60 -11.26 -13.01
C LYS A 151 -5.97 -10.16 -13.85
N ASP A 152 -4.81 -10.38 -14.48
CA ASP A 152 -4.14 -9.37 -15.32
C ASP A 152 -5.08 -8.76 -16.38
N SER A 153 -5.82 -9.59 -17.12
CA SER A 153 -6.79 -9.10 -18.11
C SER A 153 -8.01 -8.41 -17.47
N GLU A 154 -8.44 -8.87 -16.30
CA GLU A 154 -9.57 -8.27 -15.57
C GLU A 154 -9.21 -6.86 -15.08
N TYR A 155 -8.00 -6.71 -14.52
CA TYR A 155 -7.47 -5.41 -14.11
C TYR A 155 -7.35 -4.44 -15.28
N VAL A 156 -6.86 -4.87 -16.43
CA VAL A 156 -6.71 -4.00 -17.62
C VAL A 156 -8.04 -3.38 -18.03
N ASN A 157 -9.11 -4.16 -18.03
CA ASN A 157 -10.42 -3.69 -18.47
C ASN A 157 -10.91 -2.52 -17.59
N GLY A 158 -10.77 -2.61 -16.27
CA GLY A 158 -11.14 -1.53 -15.35
C GLY A 158 -10.12 -0.39 -15.36
N LEU A 159 -8.83 -0.71 -15.52
CA LEU A 159 -7.74 0.25 -15.48
C LEU A 159 -7.82 1.29 -16.60
N ASP A 160 -8.17 0.90 -17.83
CA ASP A 160 -8.29 1.86 -18.95
C ASP A 160 -9.32 2.96 -18.63
N LYS A 161 -10.47 2.60 -18.03
CA LYS A 161 -11.49 3.57 -17.60
C LYS A 161 -10.96 4.48 -16.49
N PHE A 162 -10.27 3.91 -15.51
CA PHE A 162 -9.71 4.67 -14.39
C PHE A 162 -8.67 5.69 -14.85
N LEU A 163 -7.72 5.29 -15.71
CA LEU A 163 -6.68 6.18 -16.23
C LEU A 163 -7.27 7.34 -17.06
N LEU A 164 -8.28 7.07 -17.87
CA LEU A 164 -8.99 8.11 -18.64
C LEU A 164 -9.62 9.17 -17.72
N LEU A 165 -10.15 8.76 -16.57
CA LEU A 165 -10.73 9.68 -15.58
C LEU A 165 -9.66 10.51 -14.89
N LEU A 166 -8.49 9.94 -14.61
CA LEU A 166 -7.35 10.69 -14.07
C LEU A 166 -6.86 11.76 -15.07
N ASP A 167 -6.78 11.42 -16.35
CA ASP A 167 -6.33 12.34 -17.40
C ASP A 167 -7.28 13.53 -17.59
N ARG A 168 -8.60 13.28 -17.57
CA ARG A 168 -9.62 14.33 -17.76
C ARG A 168 -9.67 15.36 -16.63
N ASN A 169 -9.22 14.97 -15.44
CA ASN A 169 -9.34 15.77 -14.23
C ASN A 169 -7.98 16.23 -13.70
N ASP A 170 -6.94 16.29 -14.53
CA ASP A 170 -5.67 16.95 -14.17
C ASP A 170 -5.84 18.49 -14.14
N ILE A 171 -6.67 18.96 -13.21
CA ILE A 171 -7.03 20.37 -13.00
C ILE A 171 -5.86 21.14 -12.36
N THR A 172 -4.94 20.42 -11.69
CA THR A 172 -3.85 21.02 -10.90
C THR A 172 -2.54 21.16 -11.66
N GLY A 173 -2.44 20.58 -12.87
CA GLY A 173 -1.20 20.52 -13.65
C GLY A 173 -0.10 19.67 -12.97
N SER A 174 -0.45 18.91 -11.93
CA SER A 174 0.48 18.08 -11.19
C SER A 174 0.30 16.61 -11.60
N LYS A 175 1.33 16.06 -12.23
CA LYS A 175 1.32 14.68 -12.72
C LYS A 175 0.99 13.71 -11.59
N LYS A 176 -0.13 13.00 -11.74
CA LYS A 176 -0.55 11.96 -10.79
C LYS A 176 0.51 10.87 -10.65
N ARG A 177 0.60 10.31 -9.44
CA ARG A 177 1.53 9.22 -9.13
C ARG A 177 0.74 7.96 -8.75
N ILE A 178 1.05 6.85 -9.41
CA ILE A 178 0.47 5.54 -9.08
C ILE A 178 1.60 4.60 -8.69
N ALA A 179 1.56 4.09 -7.47
CA ALA A 179 2.44 3.04 -6.99
C ALA A 179 1.77 1.68 -7.22
N LEU A 180 2.25 0.88 -8.17
CA LEU A 180 1.80 -0.50 -8.32
C LEU A 180 2.54 -1.37 -7.29
N VAL A 181 1.82 -1.89 -6.31
CA VAL A 181 2.38 -2.66 -5.21
C VAL A 181 1.96 -4.12 -5.34
N LEU A 182 2.92 -5.00 -5.62
CA LEU A 182 2.73 -6.43 -5.52
C LEU A 182 2.78 -6.83 -4.05
N ASN A 183 1.62 -7.14 -3.48
CA ASN A 183 1.50 -7.61 -2.13
C ASN A 183 1.66 -9.13 -2.06
N LYS A 184 1.78 -9.64 -0.84
CA LYS A 184 1.96 -11.06 -0.51
C LYS A 184 3.29 -11.63 -0.98
N CYS A 185 4.32 -10.78 -1.07
CA CYS A 185 5.64 -11.21 -1.54
C CYS A 185 6.40 -12.10 -0.54
N GLU A 186 5.79 -12.47 0.60
CA GLU A 186 6.25 -13.58 1.44
C GLU A 186 6.04 -14.95 0.78
N GLN A 187 5.19 -15.06 -0.24
CA GLN A 187 5.05 -16.32 -0.97
C GLN A 187 6.37 -16.69 -1.66
N PRO A 188 6.82 -17.97 -1.59
CA PRO A 188 8.16 -18.34 -2.04
C PRO A 188 8.46 -17.99 -3.50
N ASP A 189 7.47 -18.10 -4.39
CA ASP A 189 7.60 -17.81 -5.81
C ASP A 189 7.67 -16.30 -6.14
N LEU A 190 7.31 -15.44 -5.19
CA LEU A 190 7.43 -13.99 -5.27
C LEU A 190 8.69 -13.50 -4.56
N TRP A 191 9.03 -14.11 -3.42
CA TRP A 191 10.13 -13.71 -2.54
C TRP A 191 11.49 -13.64 -3.24
N VAL A 192 11.75 -14.56 -4.17
CA VAL A 192 13.03 -14.66 -4.90
C VAL A 192 13.36 -13.38 -5.68
N ASN A 193 12.35 -12.75 -6.28
CA ASN A 193 12.52 -11.56 -7.12
C ASN A 193 11.92 -10.30 -6.47
N ARG A 194 11.69 -10.31 -5.16
CA ARG A 194 11.05 -9.19 -4.45
C ARG A 194 11.82 -7.87 -4.59
N ASN A 195 13.14 -7.94 -4.70
CA ASN A 195 14.03 -6.80 -4.88
C ASN A 195 14.06 -6.27 -6.34
N LYS A 196 13.34 -6.91 -7.26
CA LYS A 196 13.18 -6.49 -8.65
C LYS A 196 11.69 -6.25 -8.94
N PRO A 197 11.06 -5.27 -8.29
CA PRO A 197 9.61 -5.13 -8.29
C PRO A 197 9.02 -4.94 -9.69
N GLU A 198 9.65 -4.14 -10.55
CA GLU A 198 9.18 -3.94 -11.94
C GLU A 198 9.27 -5.23 -12.76
N TYR A 199 10.35 -5.99 -12.62
CA TYR A 199 10.50 -7.29 -13.28
C TYR A 199 9.42 -8.27 -12.80
N LEU A 200 9.21 -8.35 -11.48
CA LEU A 200 8.21 -9.23 -10.90
C LEU A 200 6.79 -8.82 -11.33
N ALA A 201 6.49 -7.52 -11.30
CA ALA A 201 5.22 -6.97 -11.78
C ALA A 201 4.98 -7.33 -13.25
N SER A 202 5.97 -7.09 -14.11
CA SER A 202 5.86 -7.37 -15.55
C SER A 202 5.73 -8.88 -15.84
N ALA A 203 6.33 -9.74 -15.01
CA ALA A 203 6.21 -11.18 -15.14
C ALA A 203 4.86 -11.74 -14.65
N ARG A 204 4.19 -11.04 -13.73
CA ARG A 204 2.92 -11.47 -13.11
C ARG A 204 1.70 -10.85 -13.76
N PHE A 205 1.81 -9.58 -14.13
CA PHE A 205 0.76 -8.73 -14.67
C PHE A 205 1.27 -7.95 -15.90
N PRO A 206 1.67 -8.66 -16.99
CA PRO A 206 2.28 -8.03 -18.16
C PRO A 206 1.37 -7.00 -18.84
N GLN A 207 0.06 -7.25 -18.90
CA GLN A 207 -0.87 -6.34 -19.58
C GLN A 207 -1.10 -5.08 -18.73
N VAL A 208 -1.32 -5.21 -17.42
CA VAL A 208 -1.41 -4.05 -16.51
C VAL A 208 -0.15 -3.20 -16.60
N CYS A 209 1.03 -3.83 -16.52
CA CYS A 209 2.30 -3.10 -16.60
C CYS A 209 2.46 -2.37 -17.94
N SER A 210 2.09 -3.01 -19.05
CA SER A 210 2.12 -2.40 -20.38
C SER A 210 1.22 -1.16 -20.45
N ARG A 211 0.00 -1.24 -19.92
CA ARG A 211 -0.97 -0.12 -19.89
C ARG A 211 -0.48 1.05 -19.05
N LEU A 212 -0.02 0.79 -17.82
CA LEU A 212 0.53 1.83 -16.94
C LEU A 212 1.74 2.52 -17.57
N LYS A 213 2.67 1.75 -18.18
CA LYS A 213 3.84 2.30 -18.86
C LYS A 213 3.47 3.13 -20.10
N ALA A 214 2.49 2.67 -20.88
CA ALA A 214 1.99 3.43 -22.03
C ALA A 214 1.39 4.76 -21.57
N TRP A 215 0.56 4.75 -20.53
CA TRP A 215 -0.03 5.94 -19.93
C TRP A 215 1.04 6.94 -19.42
N GLN A 216 2.05 6.45 -18.69
CA GLN A 216 3.19 7.28 -18.29
C GLN A 216 3.92 7.90 -19.49
N LYS A 217 4.15 7.12 -20.55
CA LYS A 217 4.86 7.56 -21.76
C LYS A 217 4.08 8.62 -22.55
N MET A 218 2.75 8.56 -22.50
CA MET A 218 1.85 9.60 -23.06
C MET A 218 1.75 10.83 -22.15
N GLY A 219 2.39 10.82 -20.99
CA GLY A 219 2.47 11.97 -20.09
C GLY A 219 1.38 12.06 -19.03
N GLY A 220 0.50 11.05 -18.91
CA GLY A 220 -0.63 11.07 -17.96
C GLY A 220 -0.21 11.08 -16.48
N GLY A 221 0.99 10.57 -16.17
CA GLY A 221 1.51 10.60 -14.80
C GLY A 221 2.83 9.87 -14.64
N ASN A 222 3.16 9.53 -13.39
CA ASN A 222 4.31 8.74 -13.02
C ASN A 222 3.87 7.43 -12.37
N ILE A 223 4.55 6.35 -12.70
CA ILE A 223 4.32 5.00 -12.22
C ILE A 223 5.61 4.49 -11.59
N GLU A 224 5.47 3.83 -10.45
CA GLU A 224 6.58 3.10 -9.84
C GLU A 224 6.10 1.77 -9.26
N PHE A 225 6.97 0.77 -9.27
CA PHE A 225 6.64 -0.62 -8.95
C PHE A 225 7.26 -1.02 -7.62
N PHE A 226 6.48 -1.55 -6.69
CA PHE A 226 6.98 -1.98 -5.38
C PHE A 226 6.56 -3.42 -5.09
N THR A 227 7.28 -4.04 -4.15
CA THR A 227 6.87 -5.29 -3.52
C THR A 227 6.63 -5.07 -2.05
N ALA A 228 5.67 -5.80 -1.49
CA ALA A 228 5.29 -5.69 -0.11
C ALA A 228 4.87 -7.05 0.46
N SER A 229 5.00 -7.17 1.76
CA SER A 229 4.28 -8.18 2.54
C SER A 229 3.80 -7.58 3.83
N ALA A 230 2.50 -7.77 4.08
CA ALA A 230 1.87 -7.43 5.33
C ALA A 230 2.34 -8.35 6.49
N PHE A 231 2.80 -9.57 6.21
CA PHE A 231 3.12 -10.58 7.24
C PHE A 231 4.62 -10.88 7.37
N GLY A 232 5.37 -10.75 6.27
CA GLY A 232 6.81 -10.98 6.24
C GLY A 232 7.24 -12.45 6.24
N MET A 233 8.53 -12.65 6.51
CA MET A 233 9.19 -13.95 6.54
C MET A 233 9.72 -14.28 7.93
N LEU A 234 9.87 -15.57 8.21
CA LEU A 234 10.55 -16.14 9.35
C LEU A 234 11.96 -16.58 8.95
N GLY A 235 12.94 -16.32 9.82
CA GLY A 235 14.33 -16.74 9.62
C GLY A 235 15.08 -15.92 8.57
N THR A 236 16.40 -15.84 8.73
CA THR A 236 17.30 -15.09 7.83
C THR A 236 18.08 -16.00 6.89
N LYS A 237 18.54 -17.16 7.39
CA LYS A 237 19.34 -18.14 6.62
C LYS A 237 18.49 -19.01 5.70
N TYR A 238 17.33 -19.43 6.20
CA TYR A 238 16.32 -20.21 5.46
C TYR A 238 14.98 -19.50 5.63
N PRO A 239 14.71 -18.49 4.79
CA PRO A 239 13.51 -17.68 4.96
C PRO A 239 12.27 -18.50 4.61
N GLU A 240 11.33 -18.56 5.54
CA GLU A 240 10.02 -19.19 5.35
C GLU A 240 8.91 -18.15 5.43
N PRO A 241 7.80 -18.31 4.68
CA PRO A 241 6.65 -17.42 4.82
C PRO A 241 6.10 -17.41 6.26
N ASN A 242 5.91 -16.23 6.86
CA ASN A 242 5.28 -16.12 8.19
C ASN A 242 3.76 -16.26 8.12
N VAL A 243 3.27 -17.27 7.41
CA VAL A 243 1.85 -17.41 7.08
C VAL A 243 1.34 -18.83 7.22
N ASN A 244 0.08 -18.95 7.62
CA ASN A 244 -0.73 -20.16 7.49
C ASN A 244 -1.74 -19.92 6.38
N LEU A 245 -1.67 -20.73 5.32
CA LEU A 245 -2.58 -20.61 4.18
C LEU A 245 -3.96 -21.12 4.57
N LEU A 246 -4.99 -20.27 4.41
CA LEU A 246 -6.39 -20.66 4.57
C LEU A 246 -6.95 -21.19 3.24
N THR A 247 -6.74 -20.43 2.17
CA THR A 247 -7.20 -20.80 0.83
C THR A 247 -6.17 -20.42 -0.23
N ARG A 248 -6.12 -21.21 -1.31
CA ARG A 248 -5.33 -20.92 -2.51
C ARG A 248 -6.19 -21.22 -3.72
N GLY A 249 -6.39 -20.21 -4.57
CA GLY A 249 -7.27 -20.33 -5.71
C GLY A 249 -6.81 -19.53 -6.92
N ARG A 250 -7.67 -19.47 -7.93
CA ARG A 250 -7.41 -18.68 -9.14
C ARG A 250 -7.36 -17.17 -8.85
N SER A 251 -8.07 -16.75 -7.81
CA SER A 251 -8.22 -15.34 -7.40
C SER A 251 -7.14 -14.84 -6.44
N GLY A 252 -6.15 -15.68 -6.12
CA GLY A 252 -5.07 -15.39 -5.18
C GLY A 252 -5.04 -16.33 -3.98
N VAL A 253 -4.39 -15.86 -2.92
CA VAL A 253 -4.14 -16.61 -1.68
C VAL A 253 -4.77 -15.90 -0.50
N THR A 254 -5.42 -16.62 0.41
CA THR A 254 -5.86 -16.08 1.70
C THR A 254 -5.05 -16.75 2.79
N ALA A 255 -4.53 -15.95 3.73
CA ALA A 255 -3.64 -16.44 4.77
C ALA A 255 -3.74 -15.59 6.03
N VAL A 256 -3.29 -16.17 7.14
CA VAL A 256 -3.14 -15.51 8.44
C VAL A 256 -1.70 -15.59 8.90
N ILE A 257 -1.29 -14.76 9.86
CA ILE A 257 0.06 -14.76 10.41
C ILE A 257 0.32 -16.10 11.12
N ARG A 258 1.45 -16.75 10.82
CA ARG A 258 1.85 -18.01 11.49
C ARG A 258 2.40 -17.76 12.89
N ASN A 259 3.29 -16.78 13.03
CA ASN A 259 3.93 -16.43 14.29
C ASN A 259 3.91 -14.90 14.50
N PRO A 260 2.90 -14.39 15.24
CA PRO A 260 2.77 -12.97 15.57
C PRO A 260 3.97 -12.38 16.31
N LYS A 261 4.66 -13.18 17.15
CA LYS A 261 5.83 -12.69 17.92
C LYS A 261 7.01 -12.35 17.01
N LEU A 262 7.08 -12.95 15.82
CA LEU A 262 8.09 -12.71 14.80
C LEU A 262 7.52 -11.96 13.58
N TRP A 263 6.32 -11.39 13.72
CA TRP A 263 5.67 -10.64 12.66
C TRP A 263 6.47 -9.39 12.30
N ARG A 264 6.97 -9.34 11.07
CA ARG A 264 7.76 -8.23 10.56
C ARG A 264 7.37 -7.94 9.10
N PRO A 265 6.46 -6.98 8.86
CA PRO A 265 6.11 -6.59 7.51
C PRO A 265 7.30 -5.96 6.79
N PHE A 266 7.22 -5.90 5.45
CA PHE A 266 8.20 -5.17 4.65
C PHE A 266 7.56 -4.48 3.45
N GLY A 267 8.22 -3.45 2.93
CA GLY A 267 7.82 -2.76 1.70
C GLY A 267 6.55 -1.89 1.81
N LEU A 268 5.97 -1.72 3.01
CA LEU A 268 4.73 -0.95 3.17
C LEU A 268 4.93 0.58 3.13
N ILE A 269 6.14 1.06 3.44
CA ILE A 269 6.42 2.50 3.58
C ILE A 269 7.05 3.11 2.32
N ALA A 270 7.85 2.34 1.58
CA ALA A 270 8.47 2.77 0.33
C ALA A 270 7.50 3.38 -0.70
N PRO A 271 6.35 2.74 -1.03
CA PRO A 271 5.39 3.34 -1.97
C PRO A 271 4.83 4.66 -1.47
N ILE A 272 4.51 4.76 -0.18
CA ILE A 272 3.98 5.98 0.45
C ILE A 272 5.00 7.12 0.38
N TYR A 273 6.25 6.83 0.76
CA TYR A 273 7.34 7.81 0.67
C TYR A 273 7.47 8.36 -0.75
N TRP A 274 7.47 7.48 -1.76
CA TRP A 274 7.58 7.87 -3.16
C TRP A 274 6.37 8.70 -3.62
N LEU A 275 5.15 8.35 -3.20
CA LEU A 275 3.95 9.14 -3.50
C LEU A 275 4.06 10.56 -2.93
N CYS A 276 4.56 10.72 -1.70
CA CYS A 276 4.78 12.03 -1.09
C CYS A 276 5.90 12.82 -1.77
N LYS A 277 7.09 12.22 -1.89
CA LYS A 277 8.33 12.93 -2.28
C LYS A 277 8.61 12.94 -3.78
N GLY A 278 7.97 12.08 -4.55
CA GLY A 278 8.22 11.89 -5.98
C GLY A 278 9.55 11.24 -6.32
N SER A 279 10.29 10.76 -5.32
CA SER A 279 11.59 10.09 -5.49
C SER A 279 11.71 8.93 -4.50
N ARG A 280 12.47 7.90 -4.87
CA ARG A 280 12.68 6.73 -4.02
C ARG A 280 13.67 7.04 -2.91
N HIS A 281 13.43 6.47 -1.74
CA HIS A 281 14.41 6.46 -0.67
C HIS A 281 15.31 5.22 -0.80
N PRO A 282 16.65 5.35 -0.93
CA PRO A 282 17.56 4.24 -1.23
C PRO A 282 17.53 3.06 -0.24
N GLN A 283 17.03 3.29 0.98
CA GLN A 283 17.05 2.33 2.08
C GLN A 283 15.65 1.82 2.46
N LEU A 284 14.55 2.45 1.98
CA LEU A 284 13.20 1.97 2.29
C LEU A 284 12.80 0.75 1.46
N ASP A 285 13.51 0.50 0.36
CA ASP A 285 13.34 -0.68 -0.50
C ASP A 285 14.03 -1.93 0.08
N ASN A 286 14.89 -1.76 1.09
CA ASN A 286 15.61 -2.83 1.76
C ASN A 286 14.79 -3.38 2.94
N GLY A 287 13.75 -4.15 2.61
CA GLY A 287 12.93 -4.91 3.56
C GLY A 287 13.61 -6.16 4.11
#